data_AF-A0A939H357-F1
#
_entry.id   AF-A0A939H357-F1
#
_cell.length_a   1.000
_cell.length_b   1.000
_cell.length_c   1.000
_cell.angle_alpha   90.00
_cell.angle_beta   90.00
_cell.angle_gamma   90.00
#
_symmetry.space_group_name_H-M   'P 1'
#
loop_
_entity.id
_entity.type
_entity.pdbx_description
1 polymer ?
#
loop_
_entity_poly.entity_id
_entity_poly.type
_entity_poly.pdbx_seq_one_letter_code
_entity_poly.pdbx_strand_id
1 'polypeptide(L)'
;MTVPDKLPDDIAELKAIIRAQQDQNARLEALVASFKKALFGSKSEKIDPAQYELGLEDIETAIAQVEAEIDADERTAPVRPSKPRQTNRGSLPKHLERVEVVIEPELSCGCGTERHVIGEDVSERLDIIPAQFRVIVTRRPKYACRSCEGRITQAPAPAHIIAGGMPTEATLAHVLVSKYADHLPLYRQAQIYSRQGIDLDRSTLAAWVGKSAYELTPVYEALMTDLKRSTKLFMDETPAPVLSPGRKRTKTGYFWALARDDRPWGGDDPPGVAFTYAPGRSGQHADTILKGFSGVLQVDGYAGYNRLLKRPAQDVTLAYCWAHARRKLHDVTQSGAAPIAQEGLAQIQALYRIEKDLRGQAIDQRRAARQEHSKPIIDTFEIWLAQSRARVSAKSPTGEALKYIAKYWDGLYLFLDDGRIELDNNAVERTIRPIALNRKNALFAGHDTGAQNWAVIASLIETCKLNAIEPQGYLSGVLTAIANGHKQTDIKELLPWNYVKHV
;
A
#
# COMPACT_ATOMS: atom_id res chain seq x y z
N MET A 1 27.26 -28.01 -12.04
CA MET A 1 27.52 -29.33 -12.65
C MET A 1 28.31 -29.18 -13.96
N THR A 2 29.54 -28.69 -13.88
CA THR A 2 30.50 -28.90 -14.97
C THR A 2 31.11 -30.28 -14.77
N VAL A 3 30.95 -31.12 -15.79
CA VAL A 3 31.50 -32.48 -15.89
C VAL A 3 32.94 -32.47 -15.36
N PRO A 4 33.31 -33.36 -14.41
CA PRO A 4 34.71 -33.53 -14.03
C PRO A 4 35.50 -33.87 -15.30
N ASP A 5 36.60 -33.16 -15.58
CA ASP A 5 37.46 -33.43 -16.75
C ASP A 5 38.04 -34.85 -16.74
N LYS A 6 37.90 -35.58 -15.61
CA LYS A 6 37.93 -37.05 -15.55
C LYS A 6 36.85 -37.57 -14.61
N LEU A 7 35.91 -38.34 -15.17
CA LEU A 7 34.97 -39.17 -14.41
C LEU A 7 35.74 -40.28 -13.67
N PRO A 8 35.32 -40.70 -12.46
CA PRO A 8 35.92 -41.85 -11.78
C PRO A 8 35.78 -43.11 -12.63
N ASP A 9 36.83 -43.95 -12.67
CA ASP A 9 36.78 -45.24 -13.39
C ASP A 9 36.06 -46.35 -12.59
N ASP A 10 35.72 -46.08 -11.32
CA ASP A 10 34.92 -47.00 -10.50
C ASP A 10 33.42 -46.90 -10.83
N ILE A 11 32.85 -48.05 -11.20
CA ILE A 11 31.44 -48.21 -11.53
C ILE A 11 30.54 -47.89 -10.33
N ALA A 12 30.99 -48.15 -9.09
CA ALA A 12 30.19 -47.85 -7.90
C ALA A 12 30.12 -46.34 -7.64
N GLU A 13 31.23 -45.63 -7.75
CA GLU A 13 31.28 -44.16 -7.65
C GLU A 13 30.48 -43.48 -8.79
N LEU A 14 30.58 -43.96 -10.03
CA LEU A 14 29.78 -43.46 -11.16
C LEU A 14 28.28 -43.63 -10.93
N LYS A 15 27.84 -44.78 -10.40
CA LYS A 15 26.43 -45.03 -10.08
C LYS A 15 25.94 -44.11 -8.95
N ALA A 16 26.78 -43.80 -7.97
CA ALA A 16 26.44 -42.86 -6.90
C ALA A 16 26.26 -41.43 -7.43
N ILE A 17 27.16 -40.97 -8.31
CA ILE A 17 27.07 -39.65 -8.96
C ILE A 17 25.80 -39.55 -9.82
N ILE A 18 25.51 -40.56 -10.63
CA ILE A 18 24.29 -40.57 -11.47
C ILE A 18 23.02 -40.53 -10.62
N ARG A 19 22.99 -41.26 -9.50
CA ARG A 19 21.83 -41.27 -8.59
C ARG A 19 21.63 -39.92 -7.92
N ALA A 20 22.70 -39.31 -7.42
CA ALA A 20 22.65 -37.96 -6.86
C ALA A 20 22.16 -36.94 -7.90
N GLN A 21 22.61 -37.05 -9.15
CA GLN A 21 22.18 -36.19 -10.26
C GLN A 21 20.69 -36.36 -10.59
N GLN A 22 20.20 -37.60 -10.57
CA GLN A 22 18.79 -37.92 -10.83
C GLN A 22 17.89 -37.39 -9.72
N ASP A 23 18.28 -37.56 -8.46
CA ASP A 23 17.53 -37.05 -7.30
C ASP A 23 17.49 -35.50 -7.32
N GLN A 24 18.58 -34.85 -7.71
CA GLN A 24 18.66 -33.40 -7.85
C GLN A 24 17.79 -32.87 -8.99
N ASN A 25 17.82 -33.53 -10.16
CA ASN A 25 16.97 -33.16 -11.29
C ASN A 25 15.48 -33.31 -10.94
N ALA A 26 15.10 -34.39 -10.24
CA ALA A 26 13.74 -34.58 -9.79
C ALA A 26 13.27 -33.46 -8.84
N ARG A 27 14.16 -32.99 -7.93
CA ARG A 27 13.85 -31.86 -7.02
C ARG A 27 13.69 -30.54 -7.79
N LEU A 28 14.55 -30.26 -8.76
CA LEU A 28 14.45 -29.06 -9.60
C LEU A 28 13.19 -29.07 -10.48
N GLU A 29 12.86 -30.22 -11.08
CA GLU A 29 11.63 -30.39 -11.86
C GLU A 29 10.38 -30.17 -11.02
N ALA A 30 10.37 -30.67 -9.77
CA ALA A 30 9.27 -30.43 -8.82
C ALA A 30 9.12 -28.95 -8.45
N LEU A 31 10.23 -28.23 -8.21
CA LEU A 31 10.22 -26.79 -7.94
C LEU A 31 9.77 -25.96 -9.15
N VAL A 32 10.21 -26.32 -10.36
CA VAL A 32 9.74 -25.66 -11.60
C VAL A 32 8.25 -25.91 -11.82
N ALA A 33 7.76 -27.12 -11.52
CA ALA A 33 6.34 -27.44 -11.60
C ALA A 33 5.51 -26.65 -10.58
N SER A 34 5.98 -26.53 -9.33
CA SER A 34 5.31 -25.72 -8.30
C SER A 34 5.33 -24.23 -8.64
N PHE A 35 6.45 -23.71 -9.15
CA PHE A 35 6.59 -22.33 -9.61
C PHE A 35 5.66 -22.00 -10.77
N LYS A 36 5.62 -22.86 -11.80
CA LYS A 36 4.69 -22.72 -12.92
C LYS A 36 3.23 -22.80 -12.46
N LYS A 37 2.93 -23.66 -11.48
CA LYS A 37 1.60 -23.74 -10.89
C LYS A 37 1.26 -22.48 -10.07
N ALA A 38 2.20 -21.90 -9.34
CA ALA A 38 2.00 -20.64 -8.63
C ALA A 38 1.78 -19.45 -9.59
N LEU A 39 2.57 -19.35 -10.66
CA LEU A 39 2.47 -18.28 -11.65
C LEU A 39 1.26 -18.41 -12.60
N PHE A 40 0.91 -19.64 -12.99
CA PHE A 40 -0.02 -19.88 -14.10
C PHE A 40 -1.18 -20.84 -13.77
N GLY A 41 -1.16 -21.49 -12.59
CA GLY A 41 -1.98 -22.67 -12.30
C GLY A 41 -3.45 -22.43 -11.98
N SER A 42 -3.92 -21.20 -11.82
CA SER A 42 -5.35 -20.93 -11.70
C SER A 42 -5.73 -19.49 -12.08
N LYS A 43 -5.93 -19.23 -13.38
CA LYS A 43 -6.60 -18.01 -13.84
C LYS A 43 -8.10 -17.96 -13.46
N SER A 44 -8.66 -19.03 -12.89
CA SER A 44 -10.09 -19.17 -12.59
C SER A 44 -10.45 -19.07 -11.09
N GLU A 45 -9.47 -19.05 -10.18
CA GLU A 45 -9.74 -18.87 -8.75
C GLU A 45 -9.23 -17.48 -8.34
N LYS A 46 -10.14 -16.61 -7.89
CA LYS A 46 -9.77 -15.35 -7.22
C LYS A 46 -9.21 -15.67 -5.82
N ILE A 47 -8.02 -16.27 -5.79
CA ILE A 47 -7.15 -16.32 -4.61
C ILE A 47 -6.38 -15.00 -4.56
N ASP A 48 -6.17 -14.47 -3.35
CA ASP A 48 -5.52 -13.18 -3.13
C ASP A 48 -4.10 -13.14 -3.73
N PRO A 49 -3.74 -12.14 -4.56
CA PRO A 49 -2.38 -11.97 -5.08
C PRO A 49 -1.27 -12.08 -4.03
N ALA A 50 -1.52 -11.64 -2.79
CA ALA A 50 -0.56 -11.75 -1.69
C ALA A 50 -0.28 -13.19 -1.23
N GLN A 51 -1.21 -14.13 -1.50
CA GLN A 51 -1.02 -15.55 -1.19
C GLN A 51 -0.11 -16.23 -2.23
N TYR A 52 -0.05 -15.68 -3.45
CA TYR A 52 0.96 -16.06 -4.44
C TYR A 52 2.32 -15.45 -4.13
N GLU A 53 2.39 -14.21 -3.65
CA GLU A 53 3.67 -13.60 -3.24
C GLU A 53 4.38 -14.44 -2.17
N LEU A 54 3.67 -14.92 -1.13
CA LEU A 54 4.24 -15.82 -0.12
C LEU A 54 4.67 -17.18 -0.71
N GLY A 55 3.83 -17.79 -1.55
CA GLY A 55 4.19 -19.06 -2.20
C GLY A 55 5.36 -18.92 -3.19
N LEU A 56 5.49 -17.78 -3.85
CA LEU A 56 6.63 -17.46 -4.71
C LEU A 56 7.88 -17.18 -3.87
N GLU A 57 7.77 -16.46 -2.75
CA GLU A 57 8.87 -16.25 -1.80
C GLU A 57 9.42 -17.57 -1.25
N ASP A 58 8.55 -18.49 -0.84
CA ASP A 58 8.95 -19.82 -0.36
C ASP A 58 9.65 -20.62 -1.46
N ILE A 59 9.16 -20.54 -2.71
CA ILE A 59 9.77 -21.22 -3.86
C ILE A 59 11.10 -20.59 -4.24
N GLU A 60 11.20 -19.25 -4.27
CA GLU A 60 12.44 -18.52 -4.53
C GLU A 60 13.50 -18.82 -3.44
N THR A 61 13.08 -18.91 -2.19
CA THR A 61 13.93 -19.34 -1.07
C THR A 61 14.40 -20.78 -1.25
N ALA A 62 13.51 -21.70 -1.66
CA ALA A 62 13.87 -23.09 -1.92
C ALA A 62 14.80 -23.23 -3.15
N ILE A 63 14.61 -22.43 -4.19
CA ILE A 63 15.52 -22.35 -5.34
C ILE A 63 16.90 -21.85 -4.88
N ALA A 64 16.95 -20.77 -4.11
CA ALA A 64 18.20 -20.24 -3.56
C ALA A 64 18.91 -21.26 -2.66
N GLN A 65 18.17 -22.08 -1.91
CA GLN A 65 18.74 -23.17 -1.12
C GLN A 65 19.37 -24.24 -2.03
N VAL A 66 18.67 -24.69 -3.08
CA VAL A 66 19.22 -25.68 -4.02
C VAL A 66 20.42 -25.13 -4.78
N GLU A 67 20.40 -23.86 -5.16
CA GLU A 67 21.57 -23.16 -5.74
C GLU A 67 22.74 -23.11 -4.74
N ALA A 68 22.47 -22.84 -3.46
CA ALA A 68 23.51 -22.86 -2.43
C ALA A 68 24.07 -24.26 -2.16
N GLU A 69 23.24 -25.32 -2.25
CA GLU A 69 23.67 -26.72 -2.19
C GLU A 69 24.59 -27.05 -3.39
N ILE A 70 24.24 -26.60 -4.60
CA ILE A 70 25.08 -26.72 -5.81
C ILE A 70 26.41 -25.99 -5.62
N ASP A 71 26.38 -24.74 -5.17
CA ASP A 71 27.58 -23.92 -4.95
C ASP A 71 28.47 -24.51 -3.84
N ALA A 72 27.87 -25.15 -2.83
CA ALA A 72 28.60 -25.81 -1.74
C ALA A 72 29.39 -27.03 -2.21
N ASP A 73 28.82 -27.83 -3.12
CA ASP A 73 29.49 -28.99 -3.72
C ASP A 73 30.63 -28.58 -4.67
N GLU A 74 30.58 -27.36 -5.26
CA GLU A 74 31.60 -26.83 -6.16
C GLU A 74 32.77 -26.08 -5.45
N ARG A 75 32.78 -25.99 -4.10
CA ARG A 75 33.78 -25.23 -3.30
C ARG A 75 35.24 -25.70 -3.40
N THR A 76 35.53 -26.79 -4.10
CA THR A 76 36.88 -27.31 -4.33
C THR A 76 37.48 -26.94 -5.70
N ALA A 77 36.73 -26.25 -6.56
CA ALA A 77 37.18 -25.82 -7.90
C ALA A 77 37.55 -24.33 -7.94
N PRO A 78 38.46 -23.90 -8.85
CA PRO A 78 38.81 -22.49 -9.01
C PRO A 78 37.58 -21.66 -9.42
N VAL A 79 37.39 -20.53 -8.74
CA VAL A 79 36.25 -19.61 -8.87
C VAL A 79 36.04 -19.25 -10.35
N ARG A 80 34.97 -19.78 -10.97
CA ARG A 80 34.51 -19.35 -12.29
C ARG A 80 33.63 -18.11 -12.14
N PRO A 81 33.69 -17.15 -13.08
CA PRO A 81 32.79 -16.00 -13.06
C PRO A 81 31.34 -16.47 -13.20
N SER A 82 30.51 -16.15 -12.20
CA SER A 82 29.09 -16.49 -12.22
C SER A 82 28.38 -15.80 -13.39
N LYS A 83 27.43 -16.49 -14.03
CA LYS A 83 26.58 -15.88 -15.06
C LYS A 83 25.84 -14.69 -14.44
N PRO A 84 25.73 -13.55 -15.14
CA PRO A 84 24.99 -12.41 -14.64
C PRO A 84 23.53 -12.81 -14.40
N ARG A 85 23.09 -12.74 -13.15
CA ARG A 85 21.67 -12.97 -12.79
C ARG A 85 20.82 -11.87 -13.42
N GLN A 86 19.66 -12.27 -13.96
CA GLN A 86 18.70 -11.35 -14.61
C GLN A 86 17.84 -10.55 -13.60
N THR A 87 18.10 -10.65 -12.30
CA THR A 87 17.33 -9.96 -11.25
C THR A 87 18.01 -8.67 -10.79
N ASN A 88 17.21 -7.68 -10.41
CA ASN A 88 17.70 -6.43 -9.86
C ASN A 88 18.36 -6.70 -8.49
N ARG A 89 19.70 -6.63 -8.42
CA ARG A 89 20.46 -6.72 -7.15
C ARG A 89 20.32 -5.47 -6.27
N GLY A 90 19.63 -4.44 -6.77
CA GLY A 90 19.72 -3.09 -6.24
C GLY A 90 21.08 -2.46 -6.54
N SER A 91 21.15 -1.14 -6.39
CA SER A 91 22.41 -0.39 -6.30
C SER A 91 22.55 0.12 -4.87
N LEU A 92 23.75 0.05 -4.29
CA LEU A 92 24.01 0.64 -2.97
C LEU A 92 23.82 2.16 -3.04
N PRO A 93 22.77 2.73 -2.42
CA PRO A 93 22.43 4.13 -2.64
C PRO A 93 23.54 5.06 -2.15
N LYS A 94 23.97 6.02 -3.00
CA LYS A 94 25.11 6.92 -2.70
C LYS A 94 24.94 7.79 -1.45
N HIS A 95 23.72 7.98 -0.98
CA HIS A 95 23.41 8.80 0.19
C HIS A 95 23.57 8.07 1.53
N LEU A 96 23.77 6.74 1.53
CA LEU A 96 24.04 5.99 2.76
C LEU A 96 25.49 6.20 3.22
N GLU A 97 25.72 6.13 4.52
CA GLU A 97 27.07 6.17 5.09
C GLU A 97 27.91 4.98 4.59
N ARG A 98 29.19 5.23 4.28
CA ARG A 98 30.17 4.19 3.98
C ARG A 98 31.06 4.03 5.21
N VAL A 99 30.99 2.87 5.86
CA VAL A 99 31.89 2.50 6.95
C VAL A 99 33.03 1.69 6.36
N GLU A 100 34.22 2.27 6.32
CA GLU A 100 35.41 1.61 5.77
C GLU A 100 36.06 0.70 6.82
N VAL A 101 36.28 -0.57 6.46
CA VAL A 101 37.02 -1.54 7.27
C VAL A 101 38.23 -1.99 6.47
N VAL A 102 39.41 -1.52 6.86
CA VAL A 102 40.67 -1.90 6.23
C VAL A 102 41.20 -3.16 6.93
N ILE A 103 41.45 -4.22 6.16
CA ILE A 103 42.04 -5.47 6.64
C ILE A 103 43.48 -5.52 6.11
N GLU A 104 44.44 -5.28 7.00
CA GLU A 104 45.86 -5.28 6.64
C GLU A 104 46.50 -6.65 6.87
N PRO A 105 47.40 -7.11 5.97
CA PRO A 105 48.23 -8.28 6.23
C PRO A 105 49.33 -7.95 7.23
N GLU A 106 50.10 -8.96 7.65
CA GLU A 106 51.33 -8.70 8.38
C GLU A 106 52.29 -7.84 7.54
N LEU A 107 52.78 -6.73 8.10
CA LEU A 107 53.59 -5.76 7.35
C LEU A 107 55.06 -6.16 7.25
N SER A 108 55.50 -7.16 8.02
CA SER A 108 56.85 -7.71 7.96
C SER A 108 57.03 -8.55 6.69
N CYS A 109 58.01 -8.21 5.85
CA CYS A 109 58.39 -9.03 4.71
C CYS A 109 59.45 -10.06 5.13
N GLY A 110 59.42 -11.25 4.53
CA GLY A 110 60.42 -12.30 4.80
C GLY A 110 61.87 -11.91 4.48
N CYS A 111 62.10 -10.79 3.78
CA CYS A 111 63.42 -10.21 3.54
C CYS A 111 63.86 -9.17 4.59
N GLY A 112 63.04 -8.88 5.62
CA GLY A 112 63.36 -7.95 6.70
C GLY A 112 62.97 -6.49 6.46
N THR A 113 62.33 -6.16 5.34
CA THR A 113 61.79 -4.82 5.06
C THR A 113 60.27 -4.78 5.29
N GLU A 114 59.71 -3.58 5.47
CA GLU A 114 58.27 -3.39 5.60
C GLU A 114 57.57 -3.46 4.22
N ARG A 115 56.40 -4.10 4.17
CA ARG A 115 55.53 -4.14 2.99
C ARG A 115 54.85 -2.78 2.82
N HIS A 116 54.71 -2.31 1.58
CA HIS A 116 53.96 -1.11 1.25
C HIS A 116 52.74 -1.45 0.39
N VAL A 117 51.73 -0.59 0.43
CA VAL A 117 50.48 -0.78 -0.32
C VAL A 117 50.73 -0.58 -1.81
N ILE A 118 50.36 -1.58 -2.63
CA ILE A 118 50.49 -1.54 -4.10
C ILE A 118 49.14 -1.43 -4.82
N GLY A 119 48.04 -1.64 -4.10
CA GLY A 119 46.68 -1.66 -4.61
C GLY A 119 45.74 -2.27 -3.56
N GLU A 120 44.45 -2.09 -3.77
CA GLU A 120 43.40 -2.62 -2.89
C GLU A 120 42.25 -3.20 -3.72
N ASP A 121 41.65 -4.26 -3.20
CA ASP A 121 40.39 -4.80 -3.72
C ASP A 121 39.26 -4.26 -2.86
N VAL A 122 38.41 -3.40 -3.43
CA VAL A 122 37.28 -2.79 -2.73
C VAL A 122 36.02 -3.63 -2.95
N SER A 123 35.37 -4.03 -1.85
CA SER A 123 34.04 -4.65 -1.88
C SER A 123 33.07 -3.87 -1.00
N GLU A 124 31.99 -3.37 -1.60
CA GLU A 124 30.92 -2.71 -0.84
C GLU A 124 29.83 -3.72 -0.47
N ARG A 125 29.36 -3.67 0.79
CA ARG A 125 28.30 -4.55 1.31
C ARG A 125 27.22 -3.71 1.98
N LEU A 126 25.96 -4.11 1.83
CA LEU A 126 24.85 -3.49 2.55
C LEU A 126 24.80 -4.07 3.97
N ASP A 127 25.04 -3.22 4.96
CA ASP A 127 24.88 -3.56 6.38
C ASP A 127 23.63 -2.88 6.97
N ILE A 128 23.13 -3.39 8.10
CA ILE A 128 21.97 -2.84 8.80
C ILE A 128 22.27 -2.60 10.27
N ILE A 129 22.14 -1.34 10.69
CA ILE A 129 22.00 -0.99 12.10
C ILE A 129 20.50 -1.04 12.43
N PRO A 130 20.03 -1.94 13.31
CA PRO A 130 18.62 -1.97 13.69
C PRO A 130 18.17 -0.62 14.26
N ALA A 131 16.87 -0.34 14.24
CA ALA A 131 16.32 0.89 14.83
C ALA A 131 16.80 1.04 16.29
N GLN A 132 17.57 2.09 16.58
CA GLN A 132 18.12 2.36 17.92
C GLN A 132 17.27 3.40 18.64
N PHE A 133 16.81 3.06 19.85
CA PHE A 133 16.19 4.04 20.74
C PHE A 133 17.26 4.76 21.56
N ARG A 134 17.07 6.07 21.74
CA ARG A 134 17.93 6.90 22.59
C ARG A 134 17.10 7.64 23.63
N VAL A 135 17.70 7.92 24.78
CA VAL A 135 17.11 8.76 25.83
C VAL A 135 17.59 10.20 25.64
N ILE A 136 16.67 11.14 25.47
CA ILE A 136 16.99 12.58 25.42
C ILE A 136 16.83 13.16 26.82
N VAL A 137 17.91 13.67 27.39
CA VAL A 137 17.92 14.28 28.73
C VAL A 137 17.95 15.80 28.61
N THR A 138 16.79 16.43 28.79
CA THR A 138 16.66 17.89 28.76
C THR A 138 16.97 18.50 30.13
N ARG A 139 18.13 19.15 30.27
CA ARG A 139 18.52 19.88 31.49
C ARG A 139 18.20 21.36 31.35
N ARG A 140 17.38 21.89 32.27
CA ARG A 140 17.03 23.32 32.33
C ARG A 140 17.57 23.93 33.62
N PRO A 141 18.85 24.37 33.66
CA PRO A 141 19.41 25.00 34.85
C PRO A 141 18.69 26.31 35.20
N LYS A 142 18.57 26.58 36.50
CA LYS A 142 18.07 27.83 37.05
C LYS A 142 19.26 28.74 37.34
N TYR A 143 19.20 29.98 36.86
CA TYR A 143 20.24 30.98 37.09
C TYR A 143 19.71 32.08 37.98
N ALA A 144 20.56 32.60 38.86
CA ALA A 144 20.32 33.80 39.64
C ALA A 144 21.58 34.67 39.61
N CYS A 145 21.41 35.99 39.60
CA CYS A 145 22.54 36.91 39.66
C CYS A 145 23.01 37.04 41.11
N ARG A 146 24.28 36.73 41.38
CA ARG A 146 24.86 36.81 42.74
C ARG A 146 24.99 38.25 43.25
N SER A 147 25.09 39.23 42.36
CA SER A 147 25.33 40.63 42.72
C SER A 147 24.07 41.38 43.14
N CYS A 148 22.92 41.05 42.55
CA CYS A 148 21.65 41.68 42.91
C CYS A 148 20.70 40.76 43.67
N GLU A 149 21.08 39.50 43.90
CA GLU A 149 20.23 38.43 44.47
C GLU A 149 18.81 38.39 43.86
N GLY A 150 18.70 38.86 42.62
CA GLY A 150 17.43 39.12 41.95
C GLY A 150 16.71 37.85 41.49
N ARG A 151 15.71 38.04 40.63
CA ARG A 151 14.78 36.98 40.18
C ARG A 151 15.51 35.79 39.56
N ILE A 152 15.17 34.58 40.02
CA ILE A 152 15.60 33.32 39.41
C ILE A 152 15.04 33.23 37.98
N THR A 153 15.92 32.99 37.00
CA THR A 153 15.58 32.85 35.59
C THR A 153 15.86 31.43 35.11
N GLN A 154 14.93 30.86 34.35
CA GLN A 154 15.04 29.52 33.77
C GLN A 154 14.37 29.53 32.40
N ALA A 155 15.00 28.94 31.37
CA ALA A 155 14.35 28.75 30.07
C ALA A 155 13.05 27.93 30.23
N PRO A 156 11.97 28.18 29.45
CA PRO A 156 10.72 27.41 29.51
C PRO A 156 10.91 25.94 29.10
N ALA A 157 9.95 25.09 29.44
CA ALA A 157 9.99 23.68 29.03
C ALA A 157 9.71 23.62 27.52
N PRO A 158 10.42 22.78 26.75
CA PRO A 158 9.93 22.39 25.44
C PRO A 158 8.52 21.80 25.58
N ALA A 159 7.66 22.14 24.63
CA ALA A 159 6.34 21.54 24.55
C ALA A 159 6.43 20.17 23.88
N HIS A 160 5.56 19.26 24.31
CA HIS A 160 5.49 17.89 23.79
C HIS A 160 4.03 17.49 23.62
N ILE A 161 3.74 16.63 22.65
CA ILE A 161 2.39 16.08 22.44
C ILE A 161 1.86 15.37 23.68
N ILE A 162 2.72 14.58 24.34
CA ILE A 162 2.41 13.94 25.62
C ILE A 162 3.20 14.66 26.71
N ALA A 163 2.57 15.65 27.36
CA ALA A 163 3.20 16.42 28.42
C ALA A 163 3.69 15.50 29.57
N GLY A 164 4.99 15.57 29.87
CA GLY A 164 5.65 14.70 30.85
C GLY A 164 5.74 13.22 30.46
N GLY A 165 5.35 12.87 29.23
CA GLY A 165 5.45 11.52 28.69
C GLY A 165 6.88 11.18 28.28
N MET A 166 7.15 9.88 28.21
CA MET A 166 8.41 9.33 27.69
C MET A 166 8.65 9.56 26.18
N PRO A 167 7.65 9.45 25.28
CA PRO A 167 7.93 9.42 23.86
C PRO A 167 8.16 10.83 23.31
N THR A 168 9.14 10.94 22.41
CA THR A 168 9.26 12.09 21.52
C THR A 168 8.26 11.98 20.37
N GLU A 169 8.04 13.07 19.64
CA GLU A 169 7.21 13.10 18.44
C GLU A 169 7.71 12.13 17.36
N ALA A 170 9.02 11.93 17.25
CA ALA A 170 9.63 10.93 16.38
C ALA A 170 9.30 9.50 16.83
N THR A 171 9.32 9.23 18.14
CA THR A 171 8.91 7.94 18.71
C THR A 171 7.43 7.66 18.46
N LEU A 172 6.57 8.67 18.62
CA LEU A 172 5.15 8.57 18.29
C LEU A 172 4.96 8.23 16.80
N ALA A 173 5.62 8.98 15.91
CA ALA A 173 5.56 8.74 14.48
C ALA A 173 5.99 7.30 14.11
N HIS A 174 7.09 6.81 14.68
CA HIS A 174 7.55 5.44 14.48
C HIS A 174 6.48 4.40 14.85
N VAL A 175 5.89 4.50 16.05
CA VAL A 175 4.82 3.60 16.51
C VAL A 175 3.61 3.63 15.57
N LEU A 176 3.23 4.81 15.09
CA LEU A 176 2.12 4.98 14.15
C LEU A 176 2.41 4.36 12.78
N VAL A 177 3.56 4.66 12.19
CA VAL A 177 3.95 4.13 10.86
C VAL A 177 4.08 2.62 10.93
N SER A 178 4.80 2.08 11.90
CA SER A 178 4.90 0.63 12.07
C SER A 178 3.54 -0.03 12.24
N LYS A 179 2.61 0.58 12.97
CA LYS A 179 1.27 0.01 13.16
C LYS A 179 0.44 0.05 11.88
N TYR A 180 0.44 1.19 11.18
CA TYR A 180 -0.55 1.47 10.15
C TYR A 180 -0.03 1.30 8.73
N ALA A 181 1.21 1.70 8.47
CA ALA A 181 1.88 1.53 7.18
C ALA A 181 2.47 0.13 7.03
N ASP A 182 3.13 -0.38 8.07
CA ASP A 182 3.87 -1.66 8.03
C ASP A 182 3.06 -2.83 8.59
N HIS A 183 1.82 -2.55 9.00
CA HIS A 183 0.87 -3.54 9.50
C HIS A 183 1.37 -4.36 10.71
N LEU A 184 2.19 -3.74 11.57
CA LEU A 184 2.79 -4.36 12.75
C LEU A 184 1.98 -4.05 14.03
N PRO A 185 1.19 -5.00 14.56
CA PRO A 185 0.35 -4.75 15.74
C PRO A 185 1.18 -4.37 16.98
N LEU A 186 0.58 -3.58 17.88
CA LEU A 186 1.28 -3.00 19.04
C LEU A 186 1.93 -4.05 19.97
N TYR A 187 1.34 -5.23 20.11
CA TYR A 187 1.95 -6.28 20.93
C TYR A 187 3.24 -6.84 20.29
N ARG A 188 3.32 -6.89 18.96
CA ARG A 188 4.54 -7.28 18.25
C ARG A 188 5.60 -6.19 18.32
N GLN A 189 5.17 -4.92 18.24
CA GLN A 189 6.07 -3.79 18.48
C GLN A 189 6.70 -3.86 19.88
N ALA A 190 5.89 -4.07 20.92
CA ALA A 190 6.40 -4.24 22.30
C ALA A 190 7.42 -5.39 22.40
N GLN A 191 7.16 -6.54 21.77
CA GLN A 191 8.11 -7.65 21.71
C GLN A 191 9.41 -7.30 20.97
N ILE A 192 9.32 -6.51 19.90
CA ILE A 192 10.50 -6.04 19.16
C ILE A 192 11.33 -5.09 20.03
N TYR A 193 10.68 -4.16 20.75
CA TYR A 193 11.36 -3.24 21.66
C TYR A 193 12.01 -3.96 22.84
N SER A 194 11.36 -5.01 23.36
CA SER A 194 11.88 -5.85 24.46
C SER A 194 13.20 -6.55 24.09
N ARG A 195 13.40 -6.90 22.81
CA ARG A 195 14.70 -7.45 22.33
C ARG A 195 15.87 -6.47 22.48
N GLN A 196 15.57 -5.18 22.61
CA GLN A 196 16.54 -4.12 22.88
C GLN A 196 16.56 -3.70 24.36
N GLY A 197 15.92 -4.46 25.25
CA GLY A 197 15.81 -4.15 26.67
C GLY A 197 14.78 -3.07 27.01
N ILE A 198 13.90 -2.70 26.08
CA ILE A 198 12.86 -1.70 26.28
C ILE A 198 11.54 -2.40 26.56
N ASP A 199 11.18 -2.48 27.84
CA ASP A 199 9.93 -3.10 28.26
C ASP A 199 8.80 -2.06 28.30
N LEU A 200 7.90 -2.13 27.31
CA LEU A 200 6.75 -1.23 27.19
C LEU A 200 5.46 -2.05 27.09
N ASP A 201 4.52 -1.74 27.98
CA ASP A 201 3.19 -2.32 27.91
C ASP A 201 2.46 -1.94 26.63
N ARG A 202 1.67 -2.89 26.11
CA ARG A 202 0.76 -2.64 24.98
C ARG A 202 -0.20 -1.47 25.26
N SER A 203 -0.66 -1.31 26.51
CA SER A 203 -1.54 -0.21 26.93
C SER A 203 -0.85 1.15 26.79
N THR A 204 0.44 1.24 27.11
CA THR A 204 1.25 2.45 26.94
C THR A 204 1.31 2.86 25.47
N LEU A 205 1.65 1.91 24.58
CA LEU A 205 1.64 2.16 23.13
C LEU A 205 0.25 2.55 22.63
N ALA A 206 -0.81 1.91 23.14
CA ALA A 206 -2.18 2.25 22.75
C ALA A 206 -2.58 3.68 23.19
N ALA A 207 -2.15 4.12 24.37
CA ALA A 207 -2.36 5.49 24.84
C ALA A 207 -1.64 6.50 23.94
N TRP A 208 -0.42 6.19 23.51
CA TRP A 208 0.34 7.03 22.56
C TRP A 208 -0.37 7.16 21.21
N VAL A 209 -0.87 6.04 20.67
CA VAL A 209 -1.67 6.05 19.43
C VAL A 209 -2.93 6.90 19.60
N GLY A 210 -3.66 6.73 20.70
CA GLY A 210 -4.88 7.49 20.97
C GLY A 210 -4.66 8.99 21.07
N LYS A 211 -3.63 9.41 21.83
CA LYS A 211 -3.28 10.83 21.95
C LYS A 211 -2.82 11.42 20.62
N SER A 212 -2.00 10.69 19.86
CA SER A 212 -1.54 11.15 18.54
C SER A 212 -2.71 11.28 17.55
N ALA A 213 -3.65 10.33 17.53
CA ALA A 213 -4.83 10.41 16.69
C ALA A 213 -5.70 11.64 17.00
N TYR A 214 -5.87 11.96 18.29
CA TYR A 214 -6.58 13.16 18.72
C TYR A 214 -5.91 14.43 18.17
N GLU A 215 -4.60 14.58 18.37
CA GLU A 215 -3.85 15.75 17.90
C GLU A 215 -3.81 15.87 16.37
N LEU A 216 -3.84 14.75 15.65
CA LEU A 216 -3.86 14.72 14.18
C LEU A 216 -5.26 14.95 13.58
N THR A 217 -6.32 14.96 14.39
CA THR A 217 -7.70 15.10 13.92
C THR A 217 -7.92 16.39 13.12
N PRO A 218 -7.45 17.58 13.55
CA PRO A 218 -7.60 18.81 12.77
C PRO A 218 -6.93 18.75 11.39
N VAL A 219 -5.79 18.07 11.26
CA VAL A 219 -5.10 17.87 9.97
C VAL A 219 -5.92 16.95 9.06
N TYR A 220 -6.48 15.88 9.62
CA TYR A 220 -7.39 14.99 8.90
C TYR A 220 -8.67 15.70 8.44
N GLU A 221 -9.26 16.55 9.29
CA GLU A 221 -10.44 17.35 8.94
C GLU A 221 -10.11 18.35 7.82
N ALA A 222 -8.95 18.99 7.88
CA ALA A 222 -8.46 19.86 6.81
C ALA A 222 -8.28 19.09 5.48
N LEU A 223 -7.74 17.86 5.53
CA LEU A 223 -7.61 16.98 4.36
C LEU A 223 -8.99 16.64 3.78
N MET A 224 -9.94 16.23 4.63
CA MET A 224 -11.31 15.91 4.21
C MET A 224 -11.99 17.13 3.56
N THR A 225 -11.84 18.32 4.15
CA THR A 225 -12.37 19.56 3.58
C THR A 225 -11.72 19.90 2.25
N ASP A 226 -10.41 19.71 2.09
CA ASP A 226 -9.74 19.96 0.82
C ASP A 226 -10.21 19.00 -0.28
N LEU A 227 -10.27 17.70 0.01
CA LEU A 227 -10.77 16.70 -0.93
C LEU A 227 -12.19 17.03 -1.39
N LYS A 228 -13.08 17.49 -0.52
CA LYS A 228 -14.45 17.88 -0.89
C LYS A 228 -14.58 19.11 -1.78
N ARG A 229 -13.50 19.88 -1.98
CA ARG A 229 -13.48 20.99 -2.96
C ARG A 229 -13.30 20.51 -4.39
N SER A 230 -12.88 19.26 -4.56
CA SER A 230 -12.61 18.66 -5.87
C SER A 230 -13.89 18.58 -6.69
N THR A 231 -13.77 18.67 -8.01
CA THR A 231 -14.93 18.54 -8.90
C THR A 231 -15.32 17.09 -9.17
N LYS A 232 -14.41 16.15 -8.89
CA LYS A 232 -14.61 14.71 -8.98
C LYS A 232 -13.92 14.03 -7.82
N LEU A 233 -14.59 13.05 -7.23
CA LEU A 233 -14.05 12.18 -6.19
C LEU A 233 -14.38 10.72 -6.48
N PHE A 234 -13.62 9.85 -5.85
CA PHE A 234 -13.91 8.43 -5.77
C PHE A 234 -14.39 8.07 -4.37
N MET A 235 -15.30 7.12 -4.26
CA MET A 235 -15.70 6.57 -2.97
C MET A 235 -15.93 5.06 -3.05
N ASP A 236 -15.48 4.36 -2.01
CA ASP A 236 -15.67 2.93 -1.83
C ASP A 236 -15.62 2.59 -0.34
N GLU A 237 -16.08 1.40 0.02
CA GLU A 237 -16.19 0.98 1.40
C GLU A 237 -15.71 -0.46 1.62
N THR A 238 -15.01 -0.66 2.73
CA THR A 238 -14.47 -1.95 3.10
C THR A 238 -14.90 -2.35 4.50
N PRO A 239 -15.29 -3.63 4.72
CA PRO A 239 -15.70 -4.09 6.04
C PRO A 239 -14.54 -4.09 7.03
N ALA A 240 -14.83 -3.64 8.25
CA ALA A 240 -13.92 -3.58 9.39
C ALA A 240 -14.52 -4.37 10.56
N PRO A 241 -13.88 -5.47 11.00
CA PRO A 241 -14.30 -6.18 12.20
C PRO A 241 -13.96 -5.32 13.43
N VAL A 242 -14.97 -5.02 14.24
CA VAL A 242 -14.83 -4.23 15.47
C VAL A 242 -15.38 -5.05 16.63
N LEU A 243 -14.69 -5.11 17.76
CA LEU A 243 -15.23 -5.77 18.94
C LEU A 243 -16.56 -5.12 19.36
N SER A 244 -17.50 -5.97 19.77
CA SER A 244 -18.71 -5.55 20.48
C SER A 244 -18.56 -5.98 21.94
N PRO A 245 -18.08 -5.09 22.84
CA PRO A 245 -17.98 -5.40 24.26
C PRO A 245 -19.29 -5.98 24.81
N GLY A 246 -19.19 -7.03 25.63
CA GLY A 246 -20.34 -7.74 26.20
C GLY A 246 -20.95 -8.85 25.34
N ARG A 247 -20.72 -8.88 24.01
CA ARG A 247 -21.29 -9.91 23.11
C ARG A 247 -20.35 -11.06 22.74
N LYS A 248 -19.08 -11.02 23.21
CA LYS A 248 -18.01 -11.98 22.84
C LYS A 248 -17.88 -12.23 21.32
N ARG A 249 -18.32 -11.27 20.50
CA ARG A 249 -18.32 -11.31 19.03
C ARG A 249 -17.90 -9.96 18.48
N THR A 250 -17.41 -9.95 17.25
CA THR A 250 -17.21 -8.72 16.49
C THR A 250 -18.54 -8.28 15.85
N LYS A 251 -18.73 -6.97 15.76
CA LYS A 251 -19.68 -6.33 14.85
C LYS A 251 -18.95 -5.91 13.57
N THR A 252 -19.69 -5.78 12.49
CA THR A 252 -19.15 -5.32 11.21
C THR A 252 -19.36 -3.82 11.08
N GLY A 253 -18.29 -3.05 11.29
CA GLY A 253 -18.21 -1.66 10.85
C GLY A 253 -17.65 -1.57 9.43
N TYR A 254 -17.50 -0.35 8.93
CA TYR A 254 -17.02 -0.06 7.58
C TYR A 254 -16.07 1.13 7.60
N PHE A 255 -14.96 1.00 6.88
CA PHE A 255 -14.17 2.15 6.47
C PHE A 255 -14.66 2.62 5.12
N TRP A 256 -14.96 3.90 5.01
CA TRP A 256 -15.35 4.59 3.80
C TRP A 256 -14.17 5.41 3.32
N ALA A 257 -13.62 5.07 2.17
CA ALA A 257 -12.51 5.80 1.55
C ALA A 257 -13.09 6.86 0.61
N LEU A 258 -12.72 8.12 0.81
CA LEU A 258 -12.97 9.22 -0.10
C LEU A 258 -11.63 9.65 -0.71
N ALA A 259 -11.48 9.55 -2.02
CA ALA A 259 -10.20 9.75 -2.68
C ALA A 259 -10.27 10.72 -3.86
N ARG A 260 -9.20 11.48 -4.06
CA ARG A 260 -8.89 12.26 -5.26
C ARG A 260 -7.64 11.67 -5.92
N ASP A 261 -7.68 11.45 -7.22
CA ASP A 261 -6.49 11.15 -8.02
C ASP A 261 -6.72 11.65 -9.45
N ASP A 262 -6.11 12.79 -9.75
CA ASP A 262 -6.34 13.54 -10.98
C ASP A 262 -5.20 13.37 -12.00
N ARG A 263 -4.13 12.68 -11.59
CA ARG A 263 -2.98 12.33 -12.44
C ARG A 263 -3.38 11.62 -13.74
N PRO A 264 -4.40 10.72 -13.78
CA PRO A 264 -4.79 10.06 -15.03
C PRO A 264 -5.28 10.99 -16.15
N TRP A 265 -5.77 12.19 -15.84
CA TRP A 265 -6.14 13.24 -16.82
C TRP A 265 -5.21 14.46 -16.77
N GLY A 266 -4.07 14.36 -16.06
CA GLY A 266 -3.11 15.46 -15.95
C GLY A 266 -3.58 16.63 -15.10
N GLY A 267 -4.41 16.40 -14.08
CA GLY A 267 -4.80 17.45 -13.14
C GLY A 267 -3.69 17.85 -12.17
N ASP A 268 -3.73 19.11 -11.74
CA ASP A 268 -2.70 19.72 -10.88
C ASP A 268 -2.91 19.45 -9.39
N ASP A 269 -4.12 19.07 -8.98
CA ASP A 269 -4.44 18.84 -7.57
C ASP A 269 -3.72 17.58 -7.03
N PRO A 270 -3.09 17.63 -5.85
CA PRO A 270 -2.33 16.50 -5.31
C PRO A 270 -3.27 15.34 -4.96
N PRO A 271 -2.89 14.08 -5.24
CA PRO A 271 -3.70 12.92 -4.89
C PRO A 271 -3.85 12.82 -3.36
N GLY A 272 -5.00 12.34 -2.89
CA GLY A 272 -5.22 12.17 -1.47
C GLY A 272 -6.38 11.24 -1.15
N VAL A 273 -6.36 10.69 0.06
CA VAL A 273 -7.41 9.80 0.56
C VAL A 273 -7.72 10.08 2.02
N ALA A 274 -9.01 10.17 2.32
CA ALA A 274 -9.52 10.23 3.67
C ALA A 274 -10.42 9.02 3.96
N PHE A 275 -10.12 8.31 5.03
CA PHE A 275 -10.93 7.21 5.54
C PHE A 275 -11.83 7.71 6.67
N THR A 276 -13.11 7.37 6.62
CA THR A 276 -14.05 7.55 7.73
C THR A 276 -14.56 6.20 8.21
N TYR A 277 -14.50 5.95 9.52
CA TYR A 277 -15.15 4.78 10.12
C TYR A 277 -16.64 5.05 10.37
N ALA A 278 -17.48 4.08 10.02
CA ALA A 278 -18.88 4.04 10.42
C ALA A 278 -19.27 2.65 10.96
N PRO A 279 -20.18 2.55 11.94
CA PRO A 279 -20.65 1.27 12.49
C PRO A 279 -21.63 0.53 11.56
N GLY A 280 -21.80 0.98 10.32
CA GLY A 280 -22.69 0.38 9.33
C GLY A 280 -22.35 0.79 7.89
N ARG A 281 -23.00 0.14 6.93
CA ARG A 281 -22.85 0.40 5.49
C ARG A 281 -24.00 1.21 4.89
N SER A 282 -24.93 1.70 5.71
CA SER A 282 -26.12 2.37 5.18
C SER A 282 -25.73 3.62 4.38
N GLY A 283 -26.53 3.95 3.35
CA GLY A 283 -26.31 5.14 2.52
C GLY A 283 -26.32 6.46 3.32
N GLN A 284 -26.85 6.46 4.55
CA GLN A 284 -26.78 7.61 5.46
C GLN A 284 -25.33 7.96 5.81
N HIS A 285 -24.43 6.99 5.89
CA HIS A 285 -23.02 7.27 6.17
C HIS A 285 -22.34 7.97 4.99
N ALA A 286 -22.57 7.49 3.77
CA ALA A 286 -22.10 8.17 2.56
C ALA A 286 -22.64 9.61 2.49
N ASP A 287 -23.93 9.80 2.80
CA ASP A 287 -24.57 11.11 2.84
C ASP A 287 -23.94 12.05 3.89
N THR A 288 -23.69 11.57 5.10
CA THR A 288 -23.00 12.36 6.14
C THR A 288 -21.57 12.71 5.73
N ILE A 289 -20.82 11.74 5.21
CA ILE A 289 -19.43 11.93 4.78
C ILE A 289 -19.37 12.95 3.66
N LEU A 290 -20.26 12.88 2.66
CA LEU A 290 -20.28 13.77 1.50
C LEU A 290 -21.06 15.07 1.72
N LYS A 291 -21.37 15.42 2.97
CA LYS A 291 -21.98 16.73 3.26
C LYS A 291 -21.05 17.85 2.80
N GLY A 292 -21.58 18.75 1.98
CA GLY A 292 -20.87 19.90 1.41
C GLY A 292 -20.05 19.60 0.15
N PHE A 293 -20.05 18.36 -0.34
CA PHE A 293 -19.45 18.01 -1.62
C PHE A 293 -20.49 18.14 -2.73
N SER A 294 -20.09 18.79 -3.83
CA SER A 294 -20.86 18.79 -5.07
C SER A 294 -19.97 18.46 -6.27
N GLY A 295 -20.45 17.63 -7.20
CA GLY A 295 -19.69 17.20 -8.37
C GLY A 295 -19.87 15.72 -8.72
N VAL A 296 -18.89 15.14 -9.41
CA VAL A 296 -18.94 13.74 -9.84
C VAL A 296 -18.39 12.83 -8.74
N LEU A 297 -19.19 11.88 -8.28
CA LEU A 297 -18.74 10.82 -7.38
C LEU A 297 -18.67 9.51 -8.14
N GLN A 298 -17.46 8.99 -8.31
CA GLN A 298 -17.21 7.72 -8.96
C GLN A 298 -17.21 6.59 -7.92
N VAL A 299 -18.11 5.63 -8.10
CA VAL A 299 -18.42 4.58 -7.12
C VAL A 299 -18.57 3.22 -7.78
N ASP A 300 -18.64 2.18 -6.96
CA ASP A 300 -19.20 0.90 -7.39
C ASP A 300 -20.73 0.99 -7.56
N GLY A 301 -21.36 -0.11 -7.99
CA GLY A 301 -22.81 -0.20 -8.07
C GLY A 301 -23.50 -0.46 -6.72
N TYR A 302 -22.97 -0.01 -5.59
CA TYR A 302 -23.63 -0.19 -4.29
C TYR A 302 -24.84 0.74 -4.16
N ALA A 303 -26.02 0.15 -3.91
CA ALA A 303 -27.28 0.89 -3.85
C ALA A 303 -27.35 1.90 -2.70
N GLY A 304 -26.44 1.85 -1.71
CA GLY A 304 -26.36 2.85 -0.65
C GLY A 304 -26.08 4.26 -1.17
N TYR A 305 -25.29 4.37 -2.24
CA TYR A 305 -24.98 5.65 -2.89
C TYR A 305 -26.20 6.32 -3.54
N ASN A 306 -27.24 5.55 -3.90
CA ASN A 306 -28.47 6.10 -4.49
C ASN A 306 -29.20 7.08 -3.56
N ARG A 307 -28.88 7.10 -2.26
CA ARG A 307 -29.37 8.14 -1.34
C ARG A 307 -28.92 9.54 -1.77
N LEU A 308 -27.72 9.66 -2.34
CA LEU A 308 -27.14 10.92 -2.80
C LEU A 308 -27.92 11.53 -3.97
N LEU A 309 -28.51 10.68 -4.82
CA LEU A 309 -29.36 11.12 -5.94
C LEU A 309 -30.66 11.81 -5.49
N LYS A 310 -31.02 11.71 -4.21
CA LYS A 310 -32.21 12.36 -3.63
C LYS A 310 -31.92 13.76 -3.08
N ARG A 311 -30.67 14.21 -3.11
CA ARG A 311 -30.30 15.58 -2.77
C ARG A 311 -30.85 16.55 -3.82
N PRO A 312 -30.97 17.86 -3.52
CA PRO A 312 -31.39 18.85 -4.51
C PRO A 312 -30.62 18.70 -5.83
N ALA A 313 -31.31 18.94 -6.95
CA ALA A 313 -30.73 18.75 -8.29
C ALA A 313 -29.40 19.52 -8.42
N GLN A 314 -28.38 18.85 -8.97
CA GLN A 314 -26.99 19.31 -9.18
C GLN A 314 -26.01 19.17 -7.99
N ASP A 315 -26.38 18.51 -6.89
CA ASP A 315 -25.41 18.26 -5.81
C ASP A 315 -24.40 17.17 -6.22
N VAL A 316 -24.85 15.95 -6.56
CA VAL A 316 -23.92 14.83 -6.85
C VAL A 316 -24.37 14.04 -8.07
N THR A 317 -23.45 13.84 -9.02
CA THR A 317 -23.62 12.93 -10.17
C THR A 317 -22.86 11.63 -9.90
N LEU A 318 -23.52 10.47 -9.98
CA LEU A 318 -22.87 9.18 -9.77
C LEU A 318 -22.32 8.61 -11.08
N ALA A 319 -21.00 8.41 -11.14
CA ALA A 319 -20.34 7.66 -12.20
C ALA A 319 -20.04 6.23 -11.74
N TYR A 320 -20.36 5.23 -12.56
CA TYR A 320 -20.23 3.82 -12.18
C TYR A 320 -19.02 3.15 -12.82
N CYS A 321 -18.42 2.22 -12.08
CA CYS A 321 -17.20 1.52 -12.47
C CYS A 321 -17.46 0.37 -13.47
N TRP A 322 -16.85 0.44 -14.65
CA TRP A 322 -16.89 -0.61 -15.68
C TRP A 322 -16.22 -1.91 -15.25
N ALA A 323 -15.19 -1.86 -14.38
CA ALA A 323 -14.58 -3.09 -13.86
C ALA A 323 -15.58 -3.98 -13.11
N HIS A 324 -16.59 -3.39 -12.43
CA HIS A 324 -17.64 -4.15 -11.77
C HIS A 324 -18.63 -4.77 -12.76
N ALA A 325 -19.04 -4.02 -13.79
CA ALA A 325 -19.83 -4.54 -14.91
C ALA A 325 -19.12 -5.71 -15.62
N ARG A 326 -17.84 -5.52 -15.95
CA ARG A 326 -16.96 -6.54 -16.54
C ARG A 326 -16.86 -7.78 -15.66
N ARG A 327 -16.66 -7.61 -14.35
CA ARG A 327 -16.56 -8.72 -13.38
C ARG A 327 -17.82 -9.59 -13.39
N LYS A 328 -19.01 -8.99 -13.47
CA LYS A 328 -20.28 -9.74 -13.54
C LYS A 328 -20.35 -10.62 -14.78
N LEU A 329 -19.96 -10.10 -15.95
CA LEU A 329 -19.92 -10.90 -17.19
C LEU A 329 -18.84 -11.99 -17.12
N HIS A 330 -17.65 -11.65 -16.61
CA HIS A 330 -16.55 -12.60 -16.46
C HIS A 330 -16.94 -13.77 -15.55
N ASP A 331 -17.55 -13.51 -14.39
CA ASP A 331 -17.93 -14.56 -13.44
C ASP A 331 -18.93 -15.56 -14.07
N VAL A 332 -19.79 -15.11 -15.00
CA VAL A 332 -20.68 -15.99 -15.77
C VAL A 332 -19.90 -16.94 -16.70
N THR A 333 -18.81 -16.47 -17.32
CA THR A 333 -17.98 -17.30 -18.21
C THR A 333 -17.21 -18.40 -17.47
N GLN A 334 -17.03 -18.27 -16.15
CA GLN A 334 -16.37 -19.28 -15.33
C GLN A 334 -17.25 -20.54 -15.14
N SER A 335 -18.57 -20.41 -15.30
CA SER A 335 -19.52 -21.51 -15.11
C SER A 335 -19.84 -22.29 -16.39
N GLY A 336 -19.18 -21.98 -17.52
CA GLY A 336 -19.34 -22.69 -18.79
C GLY A 336 -19.40 -21.77 -20.01
N ALA A 337 -19.84 -22.32 -21.15
CA ALA A 337 -19.97 -21.56 -22.39
C ALA A 337 -21.05 -20.47 -22.25
N ALA A 338 -20.61 -19.22 -22.22
CA ALA A 338 -21.47 -18.04 -22.10
C ALA A 338 -21.19 -17.06 -23.25
N PRO A 339 -21.64 -17.35 -24.48
CA PRO A 339 -21.30 -16.56 -25.67
C PRO A 339 -21.76 -15.10 -25.55
N ILE A 340 -22.93 -14.86 -24.95
CA ILE A 340 -23.42 -13.50 -24.66
C ILE A 340 -22.44 -12.77 -23.73
N ALA A 341 -22.01 -13.42 -22.64
CA ALA A 341 -21.07 -12.77 -21.71
C ALA A 341 -19.70 -12.50 -22.37
N GLN A 342 -19.22 -13.39 -23.23
CA GLN A 342 -17.97 -13.21 -23.98
C GLN A 342 -18.04 -12.03 -24.96
N GLU A 343 -19.17 -11.86 -25.64
CA GLU A 343 -19.38 -10.72 -26.55
C GLU A 343 -19.35 -9.38 -25.79
N GLY A 344 -20.05 -9.29 -24.66
CA GLY A 344 -20.00 -8.09 -23.81
C GLY A 344 -18.59 -7.81 -23.26
N LEU A 345 -17.84 -8.85 -22.88
CA LEU A 345 -16.44 -8.70 -22.46
C LEU A 345 -15.54 -8.19 -23.58
N ALA A 346 -15.74 -8.63 -24.82
CA ALA A 346 -14.97 -8.19 -25.98
C ALA A 346 -15.18 -6.69 -26.26
N GLN A 347 -16.43 -6.22 -26.18
CA GLN A 347 -16.75 -4.80 -26.35
C GLN A 347 -16.15 -3.95 -25.23
N ILE A 348 -16.28 -4.38 -23.96
CA ILE A 348 -15.63 -3.70 -22.82
C ILE A 348 -14.11 -3.67 -23.00
N GLN A 349 -13.51 -4.76 -23.49
CA GLN A 349 -12.06 -4.82 -23.74
C GLN A 349 -11.61 -3.81 -24.81
N ALA A 350 -12.46 -3.51 -25.80
CA ALA A 350 -12.18 -2.48 -26.79
C ALA A 350 -12.16 -1.08 -26.16
N LEU A 351 -13.09 -0.77 -25.24
CA LEU A 351 -13.07 0.48 -24.48
C LEU A 351 -11.77 0.65 -23.68
N TYR A 352 -11.31 -0.40 -23.00
CA TYR A 352 -10.04 -0.35 -22.26
C TYR A 352 -8.81 -0.14 -23.14
N ARG A 353 -8.83 -0.57 -24.40
CA ARG A 353 -7.72 -0.30 -25.33
C ARG A 353 -7.65 1.19 -25.63
N ILE A 354 -8.78 1.82 -25.91
CA ILE A 354 -8.86 3.26 -26.16
C ILE A 354 -8.39 4.03 -24.90
N GLU A 355 -8.92 3.71 -23.73
CA GLU A 355 -8.55 4.43 -22.49
C GLU A 355 -7.07 4.28 -22.10
N LYS A 356 -6.42 3.19 -22.53
CA LYS A 356 -4.98 3.02 -22.32
C LYS A 356 -4.19 4.11 -23.05
N ASP A 357 -4.63 4.47 -24.26
CA ASP A 357 -3.97 5.47 -25.10
C ASP A 357 -4.32 6.90 -24.67
N LEU A 358 -5.48 7.10 -24.04
CA LEU A 358 -5.94 8.39 -23.52
C LEU A 358 -5.37 8.78 -22.16
N ARG A 359 -4.76 7.85 -21.42
CA ARG A 359 -4.23 8.13 -20.08
C ARG A 359 -3.11 9.17 -20.13
N GLY A 360 -3.21 10.18 -19.27
CA GLY A 360 -2.27 11.30 -19.17
C GLY A 360 -2.58 12.45 -20.13
N GLN A 361 -3.58 12.33 -20.99
CA GLN A 361 -4.04 13.43 -21.85
C GLN A 361 -4.99 14.36 -21.09
N ALA A 362 -5.08 15.61 -21.57
CA ALA A 362 -5.96 16.63 -21.00
C ALA A 362 -7.45 16.27 -21.17
N ILE A 363 -8.30 16.80 -20.27
CA ILE A 363 -9.74 16.52 -20.19
C ILE A 363 -10.44 16.62 -21.56
N ASP A 364 -10.21 17.71 -22.31
CA ASP A 364 -10.88 17.94 -23.60
C ASP A 364 -10.42 16.97 -24.70
N GLN A 365 -9.13 16.60 -24.70
CA GLN A 365 -8.59 15.62 -25.65
C GLN A 365 -9.18 14.23 -25.38
N ARG A 366 -9.25 13.83 -24.10
CA ARG A 366 -9.91 12.59 -23.68
C ARG A 366 -11.37 12.57 -24.13
N ARG A 367 -12.10 13.67 -23.88
CA ARG A 367 -13.50 13.81 -24.29
C ARG A 367 -13.67 13.68 -25.81
N ALA A 368 -12.89 14.43 -26.59
CA ALA A 368 -12.98 14.39 -28.05
C ALA A 368 -12.72 12.97 -28.60
N ALA A 369 -11.63 12.34 -28.16
CA ALA A 369 -11.29 10.98 -28.60
C ALA A 369 -12.32 9.93 -28.15
N ARG A 370 -12.94 10.09 -26.98
CA ARG A 370 -14.04 9.23 -26.54
C ARG A 370 -15.28 9.40 -27.41
N GLN A 371 -15.62 10.61 -27.82
CA GLN A 371 -16.74 10.84 -28.75
C GLN A 371 -16.46 10.21 -30.12
N GLU A 372 -15.22 10.24 -30.59
CA GLU A 372 -14.83 9.66 -31.88
C GLU A 372 -14.75 8.13 -31.83
N HIS A 373 -14.14 7.56 -30.80
CA HIS A 373 -13.76 6.14 -30.78
C HIS A 373 -14.56 5.30 -29.78
N SER A 374 -14.87 5.82 -28.59
CA SER A 374 -15.57 5.05 -27.54
C SER A 374 -17.08 5.09 -27.71
N LYS A 375 -17.65 6.22 -28.17
CA LYS A 375 -19.09 6.39 -28.33
C LYS A 375 -19.71 5.38 -29.31
N PRO A 376 -19.15 5.09 -30.51
CA PRO A 376 -19.71 4.07 -31.39
C PRO A 376 -19.78 2.67 -30.75
N ILE A 377 -18.81 2.35 -29.89
CA ILE A 377 -18.79 1.09 -29.13
C ILE A 377 -19.90 1.09 -28.08
N ILE A 378 -20.08 2.20 -27.34
CA ILE A 378 -21.15 2.31 -26.34
C ILE A 378 -22.54 2.25 -26.99
N ASP A 379 -22.76 2.93 -28.12
CA ASP A 379 -24.02 2.91 -28.86
C ASP A 379 -24.34 1.47 -29.33
N THR A 380 -23.32 0.75 -29.82
CA THR A 380 -23.46 -0.69 -30.17
C THR A 380 -23.73 -1.55 -28.94
N PHE A 381 -23.06 -1.26 -27.82
CA PHE A 381 -23.23 -1.99 -26.56
C PHE A 381 -24.65 -1.83 -26.01
N GLU A 382 -25.25 -0.64 -26.13
CA GLU A 382 -26.63 -0.39 -25.69
C GLU A 382 -27.64 -1.28 -26.42
N ILE A 383 -27.52 -1.33 -27.75
CA ILE A 383 -28.35 -2.18 -28.61
C ILE A 383 -28.15 -3.65 -28.23
N TRP A 384 -26.89 -4.07 -28.11
CA TRP A 384 -26.54 -5.42 -27.71
C TRP A 384 -27.11 -5.79 -26.33
N LEU A 385 -27.04 -4.88 -25.35
CA LEU A 385 -27.53 -5.09 -24.00
C LEU A 385 -29.04 -5.28 -23.99
N ALA A 386 -29.78 -4.45 -24.74
CA ALA A 386 -31.24 -4.57 -24.87
C ALA A 386 -31.65 -5.91 -25.51
N GLN A 387 -31.02 -6.27 -26.63
CA GLN A 387 -31.29 -7.53 -27.35
C GLN A 387 -30.92 -8.76 -26.52
N SER A 388 -29.76 -8.74 -25.86
CA SER A 388 -29.28 -9.85 -25.03
C SER A 388 -30.20 -10.09 -23.84
N ARG A 389 -30.70 -9.03 -23.19
CA ARG A 389 -31.66 -9.14 -22.09
C ARG A 389 -32.99 -9.74 -22.50
N ALA A 390 -33.44 -9.50 -23.73
CA ALA A 390 -34.67 -10.12 -24.26
C ALA A 390 -34.52 -11.63 -24.53
N ARG A 391 -33.28 -12.10 -24.77
CA ARG A 391 -32.98 -13.49 -25.14
C ARG A 391 -32.67 -14.40 -23.94
N VAL A 392 -32.47 -13.85 -22.75
CA VAL A 392 -32.10 -14.63 -21.56
C VAL A 392 -33.13 -14.46 -20.45
N SER A 393 -33.34 -15.51 -19.66
CA SER A 393 -34.14 -15.41 -18.44
C SER A 393 -33.48 -14.42 -17.47
N ALA A 394 -34.26 -13.49 -16.94
CA ALA A 394 -33.78 -12.49 -15.97
C ALA A 394 -33.17 -13.10 -14.70
N LYS A 395 -33.58 -14.33 -14.34
CA LYS A 395 -33.08 -15.06 -13.17
C LYS A 395 -31.82 -15.89 -13.46
N SER A 396 -31.41 -16.01 -14.72
CA SER A 396 -30.17 -16.71 -15.08
C SER A 396 -28.94 -15.90 -14.65
N PRO A 397 -27.77 -16.52 -14.43
CA PRO A 397 -26.54 -15.78 -14.12
C PRO A 397 -26.22 -14.67 -15.14
N THR A 398 -26.38 -14.96 -16.43
CA THR A 398 -26.26 -13.97 -17.52
C THR A 398 -27.31 -12.86 -17.39
N GLY A 399 -28.57 -13.22 -17.12
CA GLY A 399 -29.66 -12.26 -16.93
C GLY A 399 -29.40 -11.28 -15.78
N GLU A 400 -28.91 -11.77 -14.63
CA GLU A 400 -28.55 -10.92 -13.49
C GLU A 400 -27.33 -10.02 -13.78
N ALA A 401 -26.34 -10.51 -14.53
CA ALA A 401 -25.21 -9.70 -14.97
C ALA A 401 -25.64 -8.56 -15.91
N LEU A 402 -26.49 -8.85 -16.91
CA LEU A 402 -27.01 -7.83 -17.82
C LEU A 402 -27.96 -6.85 -17.12
N LYS A 403 -28.77 -7.34 -16.18
CA LYS A 403 -29.64 -6.50 -15.34
C LYS A 403 -28.82 -5.54 -14.48
N TYR A 404 -27.68 -5.97 -13.95
CA TYR A 404 -26.76 -5.09 -13.23
C TYR A 404 -26.26 -3.97 -14.14
N ILE A 405 -25.78 -4.30 -15.35
CA ILE A 405 -25.27 -3.30 -16.30
C ILE A 405 -26.37 -2.31 -16.69
N ALA A 406 -27.56 -2.82 -17.05
CA ALA A 406 -28.69 -1.97 -17.42
C ALA A 406 -29.17 -1.08 -16.28
N LYS A 407 -29.11 -1.56 -15.03
CA LYS A 407 -29.50 -0.76 -13.85
C LYS A 407 -28.61 0.48 -13.66
N TYR A 408 -27.34 0.38 -14.02
CA TYR A 408 -26.34 1.43 -13.81
C TYR A 408 -25.90 2.11 -15.11
N TRP A 409 -26.64 1.90 -16.20
CA TRP A 409 -26.30 2.36 -17.53
C TRP A 409 -26.02 3.87 -17.58
N ASP A 410 -26.92 4.67 -17.00
CA ASP A 410 -26.82 6.13 -17.02
C ASP A 410 -25.52 6.68 -16.43
N GLY A 411 -24.98 6.02 -15.39
CA GLY A 411 -23.69 6.42 -14.81
C GLY A 411 -22.48 5.74 -15.45
N LEU A 412 -22.68 4.65 -16.22
CA LEU A 412 -21.61 3.94 -16.91
C LEU A 412 -21.13 4.70 -18.15
N TYR A 413 -22.00 5.41 -18.88
CA TYR A 413 -21.58 6.13 -20.09
C TYR A 413 -21.10 7.58 -19.84
N LEU A 414 -21.24 8.12 -18.62
CA LEU A 414 -20.84 9.51 -18.30
C LEU A 414 -19.38 9.84 -18.66
N PHE A 415 -18.50 8.84 -18.68
CA PHE A 415 -17.11 9.03 -19.09
C PHE A 415 -16.97 9.56 -20.53
N LEU A 416 -17.94 9.31 -21.42
CA LEU A 416 -17.92 9.83 -22.78
C LEU A 416 -17.93 11.37 -22.82
N ASP A 417 -18.68 11.98 -21.91
CA ASP A 417 -18.93 13.43 -21.91
C ASP A 417 -18.02 14.19 -20.95
N ASP A 418 -17.39 13.50 -19.99
CA ASP A 418 -16.51 14.09 -18.99
C ASP A 418 -15.13 13.38 -18.94
N GLY A 419 -14.10 14.08 -19.42
CA GLY A 419 -12.71 13.61 -19.46
C GLY A 419 -12.08 13.31 -18.09
N ARG A 420 -12.69 13.74 -16.98
CA ARG A 420 -12.22 13.48 -15.60
C ARG A 420 -12.65 12.13 -15.05
N ILE A 421 -13.68 11.54 -15.65
CA ILE A 421 -14.23 10.24 -15.23
C ILE A 421 -13.36 9.13 -15.82
N GLU A 422 -12.91 8.24 -14.95
CA GLU A 422 -12.17 7.04 -15.34
C GLU A 422 -13.18 5.93 -15.70
N LEU A 423 -12.81 4.94 -16.52
CA LEU A 423 -13.64 3.74 -16.65
C LEU A 423 -13.79 3.00 -15.31
N ASP A 424 -12.77 3.06 -14.46
CA ASP A 424 -12.67 2.25 -13.25
C ASP A 424 -12.46 3.08 -11.98
N ASN A 425 -12.96 2.54 -10.87
CA ASN A 425 -12.72 3.05 -9.52
C ASN A 425 -11.39 2.53 -8.91
N ASN A 426 -10.44 2.08 -9.75
CA ASN A 426 -9.20 1.44 -9.28
C ASN A 426 -8.36 2.34 -8.37
N ALA A 427 -8.47 3.66 -8.51
CA ALA A 427 -7.77 4.63 -7.68
C ALA A 427 -8.12 4.44 -6.19
N VAL A 428 -9.40 4.41 -5.83
CA VAL A 428 -9.82 4.21 -4.44
C VAL A 428 -9.64 2.76 -3.99
N GLU A 429 -9.85 1.77 -4.87
CA GLU A 429 -9.64 0.35 -4.51
C GLU A 429 -8.20 0.10 -4.04
N ARG A 430 -7.21 0.73 -4.68
CA ARG A 430 -5.80 0.67 -4.27
C ARG A 430 -5.57 1.26 -2.88
N THR A 431 -6.24 2.37 -2.55
CA THR A 431 -6.14 3.01 -1.23
C THR A 431 -6.75 2.17 -0.11
N ILE A 432 -7.70 1.29 -0.43
CA ILE A 432 -8.34 0.40 0.54
C ILE A 432 -7.47 -0.83 0.90
N ARG A 433 -6.58 -1.26 0.00
CA ARG A 433 -5.74 -2.46 0.21
C ARG A 433 -4.93 -2.43 1.52
N PRO A 434 -4.24 -1.33 1.89
CA PRO A 434 -3.56 -1.22 3.18
C PRO A 434 -4.47 -1.42 4.39
N ILE A 435 -5.71 -0.93 4.33
CA ILE A 435 -6.72 -1.16 5.39
C ILE A 435 -7.05 -2.65 5.50
N ALA A 436 -7.24 -3.32 4.36
CA ALA A 436 -7.53 -4.75 4.30
C ALA A 436 -6.36 -5.61 4.83
N LEU A 437 -5.12 -5.23 4.55
CA LEU A 437 -3.91 -5.91 5.07
C LEU A 437 -3.77 -5.73 6.57
N ASN A 438 -3.92 -4.51 7.07
CA ASN A 438 -3.85 -4.25 8.51
C ASN A 438 -4.94 -5.02 9.27
N ARG A 439 -6.16 -5.10 8.70
CA ARG A 439 -7.25 -5.94 9.24
C ARG A 439 -6.82 -7.41 9.40
N LYS A 440 -6.11 -7.98 8.42
CA LYS A 440 -5.61 -9.37 8.51
C LYS A 440 -4.61 -9.54 9.65
N ASN A 441 -3.75 -8.55 9.88
CA ASN A 441 -2.70 -8.59 10.91
C ASN A 441 -3.18 -8.23 12.32
N ALA A 442 -4.17 -7.35 12.46
CA ALA A 442 -4.67 -6.85 13.73
C ALA A 442 -5.91 -7.59 14.27
N LEU A 443 -6.47 -8.54 13.50
CA LEU A 443 -7.70 -9.32 13.75
C LEU A 443 -9.00 -8.49 13.87
N PHE A 444 -9.01 -7.38 14.63
CA PHE A 444 -10.14 -6.48 14.82
C PHE A 444 -9.73 -5.12 15.43
N ALA A 445 -10.59 -4.10 15.26
CA ALA A 445 -10.52 -2.89 16.08
C ALA A 445 -11.15 -3.16 17.46
N GLY A 446 -10.54 -2.64 18.54
CA GLY A 446 -11.00 -2.89 19.90
C GLY A 446 -12.32 -2.19 20.29
N HIS A 447 -12.65 -1.08 19.62
CA HIS A 447 -13.86 -0.28 19.83
C HIS A 447 -14.08 0.64 18.62
N ASP A 448 -15.26 1.26 18.49
CA ASP A 448 -15.57 2.23 17.43
C ASP A 448 -14.57 3.39 17.40
N THR A 449 -14.24 3.94 18.57
CA THR A 449 -13.23 5.00 18.72
C THR A 449 -11.85 4.55 18.23
N GLY A 450 -11.49 3.29 18.47
CA GLY A 450 -10.23 2.74 17.96
C GLY A 450 -10.21 2.65 16.43
N ALA A 451 -11.36 2.35 15.81
CA ALA A 451 -11.51 2.36 14.37
C ALA A 451 -11.50 3.79 13.80
N GLN A 452 -12.10 4.77 14.50
CA GLN A 452 -12.01 6.19 14.12
C GLN A 452 -10.56 6.70 14.15
N ASN A 453 -9.81 6.40 15.21
CA ASN A 453 -8.39 6.75 15.32
C ASN A 453 -7.57 6.13 14.18
N TRP A 454 -7.87 4.88 13.83
CA TRP A 454 -7.26 4.25 12.66
C TRP A 454 -7.58 5.01 11.38
N ALA A 455 -8.85 5.39 11.15
CA ALA A 455 -9.26 6.14 9.98
C ALA A 455 -8.44 7.44 9.82
N VAL A 456 -8.31 8.23 10.90
CA VAL A 456 -7.52 9.47 10.93
C VAL A 456 -6.06 9.22 10.52
N ILE A 457 -5.39 8.29 11.20
CA ILE A 457 -3.96 8.05 10.99
C ILE A 457 -3.69 7.45 9.61
N ALA A 458 -4.51 6.48 9.17
CA ALA A 458 -4.37 5.87 7.86
C ALA A 458 -4.59 6.89 6.74
N SER A 459 -5.48 7.85 6.90
CA SER A 459 -5.73 8.90 5.89
C SER A 459 -4.45 9.69 5.61
N LEU A 460 -3.75 10.11 6.67
CA LEU A 460 -2.53 10.87 6.55
C LEU A 460 -1.38 10.04 5.98
N ILE A 461 -1.20 8.79 6.45
CA ILE A 461 -0.15 7.88 5.97
C ILE A 461 -0.36 7.54 4.49
N GLU A 462 -1.57 7.13 4.10
CA GLU A 462 -1.84 6.73 2.73
C GLU A 462 -1.80 7.94 1.78
N THR A 463 -2.19 9.13 2.24
CA THR A 463 -1.99 10.37 1.47
C THR A 463 -0.49 10.69 1.32
N CYS A 464 0.36 10.47 2.33
CA CYS A 464 1.82 10.59 2.16
C CYS A 464 2.35 9.65 1.07
N LYS A 465 1.96 8.38 1.12
CA LYS A 465 2.37 7.37 0.12
C LYS A 465 1.93 7.75 -1.30
N LEU A 466 0.70 8.26 -1.47
CA LEU A 466 0.19 8.72 -2.77
C LEU A 466 1.03 9.86 -3.38
N ASN A 467 1.66 10.67 -2.52
CA ASN A 467 2.51 11.81 -2.88
C ASN A 467 4.02 11.49 -2.81
N ALA A 468 4.41 10.22 -2.64
CA ALA A 468 5.80 9.80 -2.48
C ALA A 468 6.55 10.48 -1.30
N ILE A 469 5.81 10.79 -0.23
CA ILE A 469 6.34 11.40 0.99
C ILE A 469 6.56 10.31 2.04
N GLU A 470 7.72 10.35 2.70
CA GLU A 470 8.07 9.41 3.77
C GLU A 470 7.18 9.68 5.01
N PRO A 471 6.28 8.75 5.40
CA PRO A 471 5.27 9.02 6.43
C PRO A 471 5.82 9.29 7.83
N GLN A 472 6.96 8.69 8.21
CA GLN A 472 7.52 8.85 9.55
C GLN A 472 8.05 10.27 9.76
N GLY A 473 8.81 10.80 8.80
CA GLY A 473 9.31 12.17 8.79
C GLY A 473 8.16 13.18 8.81
N TYR A 474 7.16 12.97 7.96
CA TYR A 474 5.95 13.81 7.94
C TYR A 474 5.24 13.82 9.30
N LEU A 475 4.89 12.66 9.86
CA LEU A 475 4.15 12.59 11.13
C LEU A 475 4.98 13.17 12.28
N SER A 476 6.29 12.94 12.30
CA SER A 476 7.20 13.56 13.28
C SER A 476 7.18 15.09 13.17
N GLY A 477 7.26 15.63 11.96
CA GLY A 477 7.22 17.07 11.70
C GLY A 477 5.89 17.70 12.12
N VAL A 478 4.77 17.10 11.71
CA VAL A 478 3.42 17.58 12.06
C VAL A 478 3.18 17.55 13.57
N LEU A 479 3.51 16.45 14.24
CA LEU A 479 3.37 16.34 15.70
C LEU A 479 4.25 17.38 16.42
N THR A 480 5.47 17.63 15.91
CA THR A 480 6.36 18.66 16.46
C THR A 480 5.79 20.06 16.27
N ALA A 481 5.26 20.36 15.09
CA ALA A 481 4.63 21.66 14.81
C ALA A 481 3.42 21.90 15.74
N ILE A 482 2.56 20.88 15.91
CA ILE A 482 1.40 20.94 16.81
C ILE A 482 1.86 21.16 18.26
N ALA A 483 2.85 20.41 18.74
CA ALA A 483 3.41 20.58 20.08
C ALA A 483 3.93 22.01 20.31
N ASN A 484 4.56 22.61 19.28
CA ASN A 484 5.08 23.98 19.32
C ASN A 484 4.00 25.07 19.15
N GLY A 485 2.72 24.71 19.13
CA GLY A 485 1.61 25.66 19.09
C GLY A 485 1.22 26.13 17.69
N HIS A 486 1.38 25.28 16.67
CA HIS A 486 0.87 25.57 15.31
C HIS A 486 -0.58 26.04 15.35
N LYS A 487 -0.88 27.16 14.67
CA LYS A 487 -2.20 27.78 14.74
C LYS A 487 -3.22 26.93 13.98
N GLN A 488 -4.39 26.75 14.58
CA GLN A 488 -5.50 26.03 13.95
C GLN A 488 -5.99 26.72 12.66
N THR A 489 -5.84 28.04 12.54
CA THR A 489 -6.16 28.78 11.31
C THR A 489 -5.29 28.37 10.12
N ASP A 490 -4.07 27.91 10.40
CA ASP A 490 -3.03 27.63 9.43
C ASP A 490 -2.83 26.10 9.28
N ILE A 491 -3.79 25.30 9.75
CA ILE A 491 -3.69 23.82 9.80
C ILE A 491 -3.48 23.18 8.42
N LYS A 492 -3.92 23.85 7.36
CA LYS A 492 -3.74 23.41 5.97
C LYS A 492 -2.28 23.35 5.55
N GLU A 493 -1.40 24.14 6.19
CA GLU A 493 0.04 24.08 5.96
C GLU A 493 0.63 22.73 6.38
N LEU A 494 -0.06 22.00 7.28
CA LEU A 494 0.36 20.67 7.74
C LEU A 494 -0.19 19.53 6.87
N LEU A 495 -0.84 19.80 5.74
CA LEU A 495 -1.29 18.74 4.84
C LEU A 495 -0.08 18.01 4.21
N PRO A 496 -0.20 16.70 3.90
CA PRO A 496 0.94 15.89 3.45
C PRO A 496 1.75 16.51 2.31
N TRP A 497 1.10 17.00 1.25
CA TRP A 497 1.76 17.58 0.07
C TRP A 497 2.49 18.91 0.34
N ASN A 498 2.30 19.54 1.50
CA ASN A 498 3.04 20.74 1.90
C ASN A 498 4.33 20.41 2.68
N TYR A 499 4.58 19.12 2.96
CA TYR A 499 5.74 18.70 3.73
C TYR A 499 7.02 18.78 2.91
N VAL A 500 7.88 19.73 3.28
CA VAL A 500 9.24 19.84 2.75
C VAL A 500 10.17 19.05 3.67
N LYS A 501 10.85 18.04 3.11
CA LYS A 501 11.88 17.31 3.84
C LYS A 501 13.01 18.29 4.19
N HIS A 502 13.21 18.56 5.47
CA HIS A 502 14.46 19.18 5.91
C HIS A 502 15.57 18.15 5.69
N VAL A 503 16.40 18.39 4.67
CA VAL A 503 17.58 17.58 4.33
C VAL A 503 18.68 17.85 5.34
#